data_AF-A0A8I0A8V6-F1
#
_entry.id   AF-A0A8I0A8V6-F1
#
_cell.length_a   1.000
_cell.length_b   1.000
_cell.length_c   1.000
_cell.angle_alpha   90.00
_cell.angle_beta   90.00
_cell.angle_gamma   90.00
#
_symmetry.space_group_name_H-M   'P 1'
#
loop_
_entity.id
_entity.type
_entity.pdbx_description
1 polymer ?
#
loop_
_entity_poly.entity_id
_entity_poly.type
_entity_poly.pdbx_seq_one_letter_code
_entity_poly.pdbx_strand_id
1 'polypeptide(L)'
;MPSDRTRELYQALQEKGYPDAFCREIAYKYMNTDYTATRMLGYLYRVTSPRMEDVADEMLAILSDRDAIMQKKELEHAQATINDVYEKGLNH
;
A
#
# COMPACT_ATOMS: atom_id res chain seq x y z
N MET A 1 7.84 1.77 -14.10
CA MET A 1 6.59 1.50 -14.86
C MET A 1 5.49 1.20 -13.86
N PRO A 2 4.27 1.73 -14.01
CA PRO A 2 3.14 1.32 -13.20
C PRO A 2 2.94 -0.18 -13.35
N SER A 3 2.69 -0.89 -12.26
CA SER A 3 2.40 -2.32 -12.36
C SER A 3 1.06 -2.55 -13.08
N ASP A 4 0.86 -3.76 -13.61
CA ASP A 4 -0.42 -4.12 -14.25
C ASP A 4 -1.60 -3.93 -13.29
N ARG A 5 -1.37 -4.17 -12.00
CA ARG A 5 -2.35 -3.99 -10.93
C ARG A 5 -2.68 -2.52 -10.67
N THR A 6 -1.70 -1.64 -10.81
CA THR A 6 -1.93 -0.19 -10.74
C THR A 6 -2.80 0.30 -11.91
N ARG A 7 -2.62 -0.26 -13.11
CA ARG A 7 -3.43 0.07 -14.29
C ARG A 7 -4.88 -0.43 -14.14
N GLU A 8 -5.06 -1.63 -13.61
CA GLU A 8 -6.39 -2.16 -13.27
C GLU A 8 -7.11 -1.26 -12.25
N LEU A 9 -6.41 -0.82 -11.20
CA LEU A 9 -6.97 0.11 -10.23
C LEU A 9 -7.42 1.43 -10.88
N TYR A 10 -6.59 1.99 -11.75
CA TYR A 10 -6.95 3.20 -12.49
C TYR A 10 -8.24 2.99 -13.31
N GLN A 11 -8.35 1.85 -14.01
CA GLN A 11 -9.55 1.50 -14.80
C GLN A 11 -10.79 1.35 -13.91
N ALA A 12 -10.69 0.64 -12.77
CA ALA A 12 -11.78 0.46 -11.83
C ALA A 12 -12.30 1.80 -11.25
N LEU A 13 -11.41 2.76 -11.01
CA LEU A 13 -11.79 4.11 -10.57
C LEU A 13 -12.49 4.88 -11.70
N GLN A 14 -12.04 4.76 -12.95
CA GLN A 14 -12.71 5.38 -14.10
C GLN A 14 -14.10 4.79 -14.34
N GLU A 15 -14.27 3.47 -14.22
CA GLU A 15 -15.55 2.78 -14.39
C GLU A 15 -16.60 3.23 -13.36
N LYS A 16 -16.16 3.62 -12.17
CA LYS A 16 -17.03 4.22 -11.14
C LYS A 16 -17.35 5.71 -11.38
N GLY A 17 -16.78 6.32 -12.41
CA GLY A 17 -17.08 7.69 -12.82
C GLY A 17 -16.32 8.78 -12.08
N TYR A 18 -15.24 8.45 -11.37
CA TYR A 18 -14.44 9.48 -10.70
C TYR A 18 -13.64 10.34 -11.70
N PRO A 19 -13.36 11.62 -11.37
CA PRO A 19 -12.54 12.50 -12.19
C PRO A 19 -11.17 11.89 -12.49
N ASP A 20 -10.75 12.00 -13.74
CA ASP A 20 -9.48 11.46 -14.24
C ASP A 20 -8.26 11.86 -13.40
N ALA A 21 -8.19 13.13 -12.98
CA ALA A 21 -7.11 13.63 -12.12
C ALA A 21 -7.04 12.86 -10.78
N PHE A 22 -8.20 12.60 -10.17
CA PHE A 22 -8.31 11.81 -8.95
C PHE A 22 -7.87 10.36 -9.20
N CYS A 23 -8.36 9.73 -10.27
CA CYS A 23 -7.98 8.37 -10.64
C CYS A 23 -6.46 8.21 -10.81
N ARG A 24 -5.82 9.15 -11.52
CA ARG A 24 -4.36 9.14 -11.71
C ARG A 24 -3.62 9.32 -10.40
N GLU A 25 -4.11 10.20 -9.52
CA GLU A 25 -3.47 10.46 -8.25
C GLU A 25 -3.54 9.24 -7.32
N ILE A 26 -4.72 8.63 -7.17
CA ILE A 26 -4.86 7.40 -6.38
C ILE A 26 -3.98 6.29 -6.96
N ALA A 27 -4.13 5.97 -8.25
CA ALA A 27 -3.45 4.82 -8.83
C ALA A 27 -1.93 5.03 -8.94
N TYR A 28 -1.48 6.09 -9.62
CA TYR A 28 -0.09 6.21 -10.03
C TYR A 28 0.81 6.91 -9.01
N LYS A 29 0.25 7.73 -8.11
CA LYS A 29 1.05 8.41 -7.08
C LYS A 29 1.06 7.64 -5.76
N TYR A 30 -0.11 7.22 -5.27
CA TYR A 30 -0.23 6.64 -3.93
C TYR A 30 -0.32 5.11 -3.90
N MET A 31 -1.05 4.50 -4.83
CA MET A 31 -1.26 3.05 -4.91
C MET A 31 -0.36 2.38 -5.96
N ASN A 32 0.87 2.87 -6.11
CA ASN A 32 1.76 2.53 -7.23
C ASN A 32 2.50 1.18 -7.12
N THR A 33 2.24 0.40 -6.07
CA THR A 33 2.76 -0.96 -5.88
C THR A 33 1.65 -1.99 -6.00
N ASP A 34 1.99 -3.22 -6.34
CA ASP A 34 1.01 -4.33 -6.38
C ASP A 34 0.30 -4.53 -5.04
N TYR A 35 1.01 -4.38 -3.93
CA TYR A 35 0.44 -4.51 -2.59
C TYR A 35 -0.67 -3.46 -2.35
N THR A 36 -0.35 -2.19 -2.54
CA THR A 36 -1.31 -1.08 -2.32
C THR A 36 -2.47 -1.13 -3.32
N ALA A 37 -2.18 -1.40 -4.60
CA ALA A 37 -3.19 -1.50 -5.64
C ALA A 37 -4.17 -2.65 -5.40
N THR A 38 -3.67 -3.82 -5.00
CA THR A 38 -4.52 -5.00 -4.70
C THR A 38 -5.46 -4.73 -3.53
N ARG A 39 -4.98 -4.04 -2.49
CA ARG A 39 -5.82 -3.67 -1.33
C ARG A 39 -6.94 -2.71 -1.75
N MET A 40 -6.60 -1.68 -2.52
CA MET A 40 -7.58 -0.70 -3.00
C MET A 40 -8.61 -1.34 -3.95
N LEU A 41 -8.18 -2.20 -4.89
CA LEU A 41 -9.10 -2.97 -5.74
C LEU A 41 -10.06 -3.81 -4.89
N GLY A 42 -9.55 -4.48 -3.86
CA GLY A 42 -10.38 -5.24 -2.91
C GLY A 42 -11.43 -4.38 -2.21
N TYR A 43 -11.10 -3.13 -1.85
CA TYR A 43 -12.08 -2.19 -1.30
C TYR A 43 -13.15 -1.82 -2.34
N LEU A 44 -12.73 -1.42 -3.54
CA LEU A 44 -13.62 -1.01 -4.62
C LEU A 44 -14.57 -2.11 -5.11
N TYR A 45 -14.18 -3.39 -4.98
CA TYR A 45 -15.04 -4.54 -5.27
C TYR A 45 -16.08 -4.83 -4.19
N ARG A 46 -15.86 -4.39 -2.95
CA ARG A 46 -16.82 -4.56 -1.85
C ARG A 46 -17.77 -3.38 -1.70
N VAL A 47 -17.33 -2.18 -2.09
CA VAL A 47 -18.10 -0.95 -1.96
C VAL A 47 -18.65 -0.52 -3.31
N THR A 48 -19.97 -0.56 -3.46
CA THR A 48 -20.65 -0.34 -4.74
C THR A 48 -20.45 1.08 -5.27
N SER A 49 -20.71 2.09 -4.45
CA SER A 49 -20.64 3.51 -4.84
C SER A 49 -20.03 4.37 -3.72
N PRO A 50 -18.72 4.21 -3.43
CA PRO A 50 -18.06 5.06 -2.45
C PRO A 50 -18.00 6.50 -2.96
N ARG A 51 -18.07 7.46 -2.06
CA ARG A 51 -17.78 8.86 -2.39
C ARG A 51 -16.27 9.03 -2.55
N MET A 52 -15.84 10.16 -3.09
CA MET A 52 -14.42 10.42 -3.31
C MET A 52 -13.65 10.46 -1.99
N GLU A 53 -14.27 11.01 -0.95
CA GLU A 53 -13.77 11.01 0.43
C GLU A 53 -13.58 9.60 0.97
N ASP A 54 -14.53 8.68 0.75
CA ASP A 54 -14.44 7.31 1.26
C ASP A 54 -13.27 6.55 0.58
N VAL A 55 -13.02 6.82 -0.70
CA VAL A 55 -11.86 6.27 -1.44
C VAL A 55 -10.54 6.87 -0.92
N ALA A 56 -10.52 8.16 -0.62
CA ALA A 56 -9.33 8.83 -0.07
C ALA A 56 -9.01 8.33 1.35
N ASP A 57 -10.03 8.11 2.18
CA ASP A 57 -9.87 7.59 3.53
C ASP A 57 -9.31 6.16 3.50
N GLU A 58 -9.85 5.29 2.63
CA GLU A 58 -9.30 3.95 2.44
C GLU A 58 -7.84 3.99 1.94
N MET A 59 -7.51 4.93 1.04
CA MET A 59 -6.15 5.10 0.55
C MET A 59 -5.20 5.45 1.71
N LEU A 60 -5.60 6.37 2.58
CA LEU A 60 -4.81 6.75 3.75
C LEU A 60 -4.66 5.58 4.74
N ALA A 61 -5.72 4.79 4.95
CA ALA A 61 -5.66 3.59 5.78
C ALA A 61 -4.66 2.56 5.23
N ILE A 62 -4.69 2.29 3.92
CA ILE A 62 -3.75 1.36 3.26
C ILE A 62 -2.30 1.86 3.37
N LEU A 63 -2.07 3.17 3.21
CA LEU A 63 -0.74 3.75 3.35
C LEU A 63 -0.22 3.63 4.80
N SER A 64 -1.08 3.90 5.78
CA SER A 64 -0.75 3.75 7.20
C SER A 64 -0.40 2.29 7.55
N ASP A 65 -1.19 1.32 7.06
CA ASP A 65 -0.91 -0.11 7.25
C ASP A 65 0.45 -0.50 6.66
N ARG A 66 0.74 -0.01 5.45
CA ARG A 66 2.03 -0.26 4.78
C ARG A 66 3.19 0.29 5.60
N ASP A 67 3.08 1.51 6.11
CA ASP A 67 4.13 2.17 6.87
C ASP A 67 4.39 1.45 8.21
N ALA A 68 3.33 1.00 8.88
CA ALA A 68 3.46 0.17 10.08
C ALA A 68 4.17 -1.17 9.82
N ILE A 69 3.90 -1.81 8.67
CA ILE A 69 4.59 -3.06 8.28
C ILE A 69 6.08 -2.80 8.02
N MET A 70 6.42 -1.70 7.34
CA MET A 70 7.82 -1.35 7.07
C MET A 70 8.58 -1.08 8.38
N GLN A 71 8.01 -0.26 9.27
CA GLN A 71 8.61 0.03 10.57
C GLN A 71 8.84 -1.23 11.40
N LYS A 72 7.86 -2.15 11.41
CA LYS A 72 8.01 -3.43 12.12
C LYS A 72 9.17 -4.26 11.56
N LYS A 73 9.31 -4.34 10.23
CA LYS A 73 10.41 -5.08 9.58
C LYS A 73 11.78 -4.46 9.85
N GLU A 74 11.88 -3.14 9.88
CA GLU A 74 13.11 -2.44 10.24
C GLU A 74 13.55 -2.78 11.68
N LEU A 75 12.59 -2.78 12.62
CA LEU A 75 12.85 -3.17 14.01
C LEU A 75 13.27 -4.65 14.14
N GLU A 76 12.60 -5.56 13.43
CA GLU A 76 12.96 -6.98 13.40
C GLU A 76 14.37 -7.20 12.84
N HIS A 77 14.74 -6.48 11.77
CA HIS A 77 16.08 -6.54 11.19
C HIS A 77 17.15 -5.99 12.14
N ALA A 78 16.87 -4.89 12.83
CA ALA A 78 17.77 -4.34 13.84
C ALA A 78 17.98 -5.33 14.99
N GLN A 79 16.92 -5.98 15.47
CA GLN A 79 17.03 -7.00 16.52
C GLN A 79 17.82 -8.23 16.05
N ALA A 80 17.62 -8.71 14.82
CA ALA A 80 18.38 -9.83 14.27
C ALA A 80 19.87 -9.52 14.15
N THR A 81 20.21 -8.28 13.75
CA THR A 81 21.61 -7.81 13.67
C THR A 81 22.26 -7.75 15.06
N ILE A 82 21.52 -7.24 16.06
CA ILE A 82 21.99 -7.21 17.45
C ILE A 82 22.23 -8.63 17.97
N ASN A 83 21.33 -9.58 17.72
CA ASN A 83 21.48 -10.97 18.14
C ASN A 83 22.69 -11.65 17.49
N ASP A 84 22.97 -11.40 16.20
CA ASP A 84 24.16 -11.93 15.50
C ASP A 84 25.47 -11.42 16.13
N VAL A 85 25.51 -10.16 16.57
CA VAL A 85 26.66 -9.59 17.30
C VAL A 85 26.83 -10.24 18.68
N TYR A 86 25.73 -10.48 19.40
CA TYR A 86 25.80 -11.17 20.70
C TYR A 86 26.24 -12.64 20.54
N GLU A 87 25.73 -13.38 19.56
CA GLU A 87 26.12 -14.78 19.32
C GLU A 87 27.56 -14.93 18.81
N LYS A 88 28.03 -14.01 17.96
CA LYS A 88 29.42 -14.01 17.49
C LYS A 88 30.41 -13.44 18.51
N GLY A 89 29.96 -12.58 19.42
CA GLY A 89 30.77 -12.01 20.50
C GLY A 89 30.91 -12.91 21.74
N LEU A 90 29.98 -13.85 21.97
CA LEU A 90 30.01 -14.80 23.10
C LEU A 90 30.79 -16.10 22.82
N ASN A 91 31.28 -16.31 21.60
CA ASN A 91 32.07 -17.48 21.21
C ASN A 91 33.60 -17.23 21.22
N HIS A 92 34.08 -16.28 22.03
CA HIS A 92 35.52 -16.02 22.18
C HIS A 92 36.01 -16.02 23.63
#